data_AF-A0A969EX18-F1
#
_entry.id   AF-A0A969EX18-F1
#
_cell.length_a   1.000
_cell.length_b   1.000
_cell.length_c   1.000
_cell.angle_alpha   90.00
_cell.angle_beta   90.00
_cell.angle_gamma   90.00
#
_symmetry.space_group_name_H-M   'P 1'
#
loop_
_entity.id
_entity.type
_entity.pdbx_description
1 polymer ?
#
loop_
_entity_poly.entity_id
_entity_poly.type
_entity_poly.pdbx_seq_one_letter_code
_entity_poly.pdbx_strand_id
1 'polypeptide(L)'
;MITLARQILPDPVAIQIPPNLIDRPDILLACLNAGANDLGGIGPHDEVNPDYPHPTITPLRSLLQSHNYQLTPRLPVYPQYYPWLSQRLQQAINRPIRSQQVPS
;
A
#
# COMPACT_ATOMS: atom_id res chain seq x y z
N MET A 1 -5.69 -12.21 14.09
CA MET A 1 -6.82 -11.45 13.50
C MET A 1 -6.76 -11.41 11.97
N ILE A 2 -5.62 -11.02 11.37
CA ILE A 2 -5.49 -10.93 9.89
C ILE A 2 -5.80 -12.25 9.18
N THR A 3 -5.26 -13.38 9.64
CA THR A 3 -5.56 -14.71 9.06
C THR A 3 -7.06 -15.01 9.06
N LEU A 4 -7.74 -14.70 10.16
CA LEU A 4 -9.18 -14.90 10.27
C LEU A 4 -9.95 -13.97 9.32
N ALA A 5 -9.54 -12.69 9.24
CA ALA A 5 -10.13 -11.74 8.29
C ALA A 5 -9.95 -12.23 6.84
N ARG A 6 -8.78 -12.73 6.48
CA ARG A 6 -8.51 -13.29 5.14
C ARG A 6 -9.35 -14.54 4.85
N GLN A 7 -9.66 -15.35 5.86
CA GLN A 7 -10.51 -16.54 5.71
C GLN A 7 -12.00 -16.21 5.54
N ILE A 8 -12.48 -15.12 6.16
CA ILE A 8 -13.91 -14.74 6.17
C ILE A 8 -14.25 -13.80 5.01
N LEU A 9 -13.37 -12.86 4.70
CA LEU A 9 -13.62 -11.84 3.68
C LEU A 9 -13.45 -12.42 2.27
N PRO A 10 -14.28 -11.99 1.29
CA PRO A 10 -14.07 -12.34 -0.11
C PRO A 10 -12.67 -11.93 -0.61
N ASP A 11 -12.09 -12.71 -1.52
CA ASP A 11 -10.75 -12.48 -2.08
C ASP A 11 -10.49 -11.03 -2.55
N PRO A 12 -11.43 -10.33 -3.21
CA PRO A 12 -11.19 -8.96 -3.68
C PRO A 12 -11.04 -7.92 -2.56
N VAL A 13 -11.38 -8.25 -1.32
CA VAL A 13 -11.27 -7.33 -0.18
C VAL A 13 -9.81 -7.21 0.24
N ALA A 14 -9.27 -6.00 0.11
CA ALA A 14 -7.95 -5.67 0.62
C ALA A 14 -7.96 -5.67 2.15
N ILE A 15 -6.91 -6.24 2.75
CA ILE A 15 -6.66 -6.12 4.18
C ILE A 15 -5.46 -5.19 4.34
N GLN A 16 -5.77 -3.99 4.83
CA GLN A 16 -4.79 -2.93 4.97
C GLN A 16 -4.07 -3.02 6.33
N ILE A 17 -2.76 -2.81 6.32
CA ILE A 17 -1.94 -2.59 7.51
C ILE A 17 -1.12 -1.30 7.36
N PRO A 18 -1.21 -0.35 8.31
CA PRO A 18 -0.38 0.86 8.30
C PRO A 18 0.99 0.56 8.92
N PRO A 19 2.09 0.59 8.16
CA PRO A 19 3.42 0.23 8.68
C PRO A 19 3.94 1.25 9.71
N ASN A 20 3.43 2.47 9.73
CA ASN A 20 3.75 3.47 10.77
C ASN A 20 3.19 3.12 12.15
N LEU A 21 2.20 2.23 12.25
CA LEU A 21 1.68 1.74 13.53
C LEU A 21 2.29 0.40 13.96
N ILE A 22 3.27 -0.12 13.20
CA ILE A 22 3.97 -1.37 13.49
C ILE A 22 5.46 -1.04 13.67
N ASP A 23 5.90 -0.98 14.91
CA ASP A 23 7.28 -0.64 15.31
C ASP A 23 8.30 -1.77 15.04
N ARG A 24 7.81 -2.95 14.70
CA ARG A 24 8.56 -4.20 14.61
C ARG A 24 8.48 -4.81 13.20
N PRO A 25 9.59 -4.83 12.42
CA PRO A 25 9.62 -5.39 11.07
C PRO A 25 9.14 -6.84 10.97
N ASP A 26 9.45 -7.68 11.98
CA ASP A 26 9.02 -9.07 12.07
C ASP A 26 7.48 -9.19 12.14
N ILE A 27 6.83 -8.28 12.86
CA ILE A 27 5.37 -8.24 12.98
C ILE A 27 4.74 -7.80 11.64
N LEU A 28 5.30 -6.79 10.98
CA LEU A 28 4.85 -6.34 9.67
C LEU A 28 4.88 -7.49 8.65
N LEU A 29 5.97 -8.24 8.60
CA LEU A 29 6.11 -9.41 7.73
C LEU A 29 5.14 -10.54 8.11
N ALA A 30 4.94 -10.79 9.40
CA ALA A 30 3.93 -11.75 9.87
C ALA A 30 2.51 -11.36 9.44
N CYS A 31 2.18 -10.07 9.44
CA CYS A 31 0.90 -9.56 8.95
C CYS A 31 0.70 -9.84 7.45
N LEU A 32 1.74 -9.62 6.63
CA LEU A 32 1.71 -9.92 5.20
C LEU A 32 1.55 -11.43 4.95
N ASN A 33 2.31 -12.26 5.66
CA ASN A 33 2.18 -13.72 5.62
C ASN A 33 0.78 -14.20 6.05
N ALA A 34 0.13 -13.48 6.96
CA ALA A 34 -1.22 -13.78 7.42
C ALA A 34 -2.32 -13.38 6.43
N GLY A 35 -2.00 -12.64 5.35
CA GLY A 35 -2.95 -12.27 4.29
C GLY A 35 -3.30 -10.79 4.18
N ALA A 36 -2.56 -9.92 4.88
CA ALA A 36 -2.56 -8.49 4.57
C ALA A 36 -1.88 -8.25 3.23
N ASN A 37 -2.42 -7.32 2.43
CA ASN A 37 -1.97 -7.11 1.05
C ASN A 37 -1.98 -5.65 0.60
N ASP A 38 -2.28 -4.72 1.51
CA ASP A 38 -2.25 -3.28 1.24
C ASP A 38 -1.55 -2.56 2.40
N LEU A 39 -0.60 -1.69 2.08
CA LEU A 39 0.12 -0.91 3.09
C LEU A 39 -0.45 0.52 3.10
N GLY A 40 -1.28 0.82 4.09
CA GLY A 40 -1.90 2.14 4.27
C GLY A 40 -0.93 3.17 4.84
N GLY A 41 -1.25 4.46 4.75
CA GLY A 41 -0.49 5.50 5.47
C GLY A 41 0.96 5.72 4.99
N ILE A 42 1.31 5.23 3.79
CA ILE A 42 2.61 5.52 3.16
C ILE A 42 2.45 6.75 2.26
N GLY A 43 2.94 7.90 2.72
CA GLY A 43 2.92 9.15 1.98
C GLY A 43 4.00 10.11 2.48
N PRO A 44 4.29 11.18 1.73
CA PRO A 44 5.26 12.20 2.15
C PRO A 44 4.79 12.98 3.38
N HIS A 45 3.48 13.07 3.60
CA HIS A 45 2.85 13.72 4.73
C HIS A 45 1.60 12.93 5.12
N ASP A 46 1.39 12.73 6.42
CA ASP A 46 0.15 12.17 6.96
C ASP A 46 -0.67 13.30 7.57
N GLU A 47 -1.70 13.70 6.81
CA GLU A 47 -2.67 14.71 7.22
C GLU A 47 -3.57 14.23 8.38
N VAL A 48 -3.57 12.93 8.68
CA VAL A 48 -4.45 12.30 9.68
C VAL A 48 -3.71 12.07 10.99
N ASN A 49 -2.44 11.68 10.95
CA ASN A 49 -1.65 11.36 12.15
C ASN A 49 -0.22 11.93 12.10
N PRO A 50 -0.08 13.26 12.19
CA PRO A 50 1.20 13.95 11.99
C PRO A 50 2.26 13.64 13.06
N ASP A 51 1.85 13.13 14.22
CA ASP A 51 2.74 12.90 15.37
C ASP A 51 3.52 11.57 15.29
N TYR A 52 3.23 10.71 14.29
CA TYR A 52 3.90 9.41 14.17
C TYR A 52 5.04 9.45 13.13
N PRO A 53 6.22 8.87 13.44
CA PRO A 53 7.32 8.82 12.49
C PRO A 53 6.95 7.94 11.29
N HIS A 54 6.96 8.53 10.10
CA HIS A 54 6.69 7.79 8.88
C HIS A 54 7.92 6.98 8.46
N PRO A 55 7.76 5.67 8.17
CA PRO A 55 8.85 4.90 7.60
C PRO A 55 9.21 5.50 6.23
N THR A 56 10.49 5.78 6.03
CA THR A 56 10.97 6.18 4.71
C THR A 56 10.74 5.04 3.72
N ILE A 57 10.26 5.37 2.52
CA ILE A 57 9.87 4.37 1.51
C ILE A 57 11.03 3.43 1.16
N THR A 58 12.27 3.94 1.18
CA THR A 58 13.46 3.17 0.80
C THR A 58 13.73 1.98 1.74
N PRO A 59 13.90 2.15 3.07
CA PRO A 59 14.00 1.03 4.00
C PRO A 59 12.84 0.04 3.93
N LEU A 60 11.60 0.54 3.83
CA LEU A 60 10.43 -0.32 3.72
C LEU A 60 10.49 -1.17 2.44
N ARG A 61 10.85 -0.57 1.30
CA ARG A 61 11.03 -1.31 0.04
C ARG A 61 12.11 -2.37 0.16
N SER A 62 13.26 -2.06 0.76
CA SER A 62 14.36 -3.01 0.94
C SER A 62 13.97 -4.18 1.84
N LEU A 63 13.25 -3.92 2.95
CA LEU A 63 12.72 -4.96 3.84
C LEU A 63 11.75 -5.90 3.12
N LEU A 64 10.83 -5.36 2.33
CA LEU A 64 9.84 -6.14 1.59
C LEU A 64 10.51 -6.98 0.50
N GLN A 65 11.44 -6.39 -0.25
CA GLN A 65 12.18 -7.07 -1.32
C GLN A 65 13.02 -8.24 -0.79
N SER A 66 13.65 -8.10 0.39
CA SER A 66 14.41 -9.22 1.00
C SER A 66 13.52 -10.41 1.39
N HIS A 67 12.20 -10.22 1.42
CA HIS A 67 11.19 -11.25 1.70
C HIS A 67 10.31 -11.56 0.48
N ASN A 68 10.78 -11.26 -0.74
CA ASN A 68 10.08 -11.51 -2.00
C ASN A 68 8.75 -10.74 -2.19
N TYR A 69 8.53 -9.66 -1.45
CA TYR A 69 7.41 -8.75 -1.68
C TYR A 69 7.82 -7.58 -2.56
N GLN A 70 6.92 -7.16 -3.47
CA GLN A 70 7.09 -5.96 -4.28
C GLN A 70 6.17 -4.85 -3.79
N LEU A 71 6.77 -3.73 -3.37
CA LEU A 71 6.03 -2.53 -3.00
C LEU A 71 5.61 -1.75 -4.25
N THR A 72 4.32 -1.75 -4.55
CA THR A 72 3.73 -1.07 -5.72
C THR A 72 2.81 0.06 -5.27
N PRO A 73 3.01 1.31 -5.73
CA PRO A 73 2.09 2.40 -5.43
C PRO A 73 0.74 2.18 -6.10
N ARG A 74 -0.33 2.61 -5.44
CA ARG A 74 -1.69 2.59 -5.99
C ARG A 74 -2.38 3.94 -5.81
N LEU A 75 -3.44 4.16 -6.59
CA LEU A 75 -4.37 5.26 -6.35
C LEU A 75 -5.25 4.95 -5.11
N PRO A 76 -5.92 5.96 -4.52
CA PRO A 76 -6.87 5.74 -3.43
C PRO A 76 -7.99 4.76 -3.78
N VAL A 77 -8.39 4.73 -5.06
CA VAL A 77 -9.36 3.78 -5.61
C VAL A 77 -8.65 2.50 -6.06
N TYR A 78 -9.20 1.34 -5.73
CA TYR A 78 -8.63 0.06 -6.16
C TYR A 78 -8.86 -0.20 -7.67
N PRO A 79 -7.91 -0.87 -8.37
CA PRO A 79 -7.98 -1.10 -9.81
C PRO A 79 -9.29 -1.73 -10.31
N GLN A 80 -9.88 -2.65 -9.55
CA GLN A 80 -11.14 -3.30 -9.91
C GLN A 80 -12.33 -2.32 -10.01
N TYR A 81 -12.22 -1.14 -9.38
CA TYR A 81 -13.25 -0.10 -9.41
C TYR A 81 -12.95 1.02 -10.40
N TYR A 82 -11.84 0.97 -11.15
CA TYR A 82 -11.55 1.95 -12.20
C TYR A 82 -12.67 2.07 -13.25
N PRO A 83 -13.36 1.00 -13.67
CA PRO A 83 -14.50 1.12 -14.59
C PRO A 83 -15.67 1.96 -14.05
N TRP A 84 -15.76 2.15 -12.73
CA TRP A 84 -16.82 2.94 -12.08
C TRP A 84 -16.48 4.44 -12.01
N LEU A 85 -15.25 4.81 -12.33
CA LEU A 85 -14.83 6.22 -12.31
C LEU A 85 -15.41 6.97 -13.51
N SER A 86 -15.48 8.29 -13.41
CA SER A 86 -15.88 9.13 -14.55
C SER A 86 -14.94 8.93 -15.74
N GLN A 87 -15.45 9.12 -16.97
CA GLN A 87 -14.64 8.98 -18.19
C GLN A 87 -13.37 9.83 -18.15
N ARG A 88 -13.44 11.03 -17.55
CA ARG A 88 -12.29 11.91 -17.35
C ARG A 88 -11.20 11.26 -16.49
N LEU A 89 -11.58 10.59 -15.39
CA LEU A 89 -10.64 9.90 -14.51
C LEU A 89 -10.08 8.64 -15.17
N GLN A 90 -10.92 7.85 -15.86
CA GLN A 90 -10.45 6.69 -16.62
C GLN A 90 -9.39 7.09 -17.66
N GLN A 91 -9.62 8.17 -18.39
CA GLN A 91 -8.64 8.73 -19.33
C GLN A 91 -7.36 9.19 -18.63
N ALA A 92 -7.46 9.82 -17.45
CA ALA A 92 -6.30 10.29 -16.70
C ALA A 92 -5.43 9.12 -16.20
N ILE A 93 -6.06 8.02 -15.74
CA ILE A 93 -5.36 6.81 -15.28
C ILE A 93 -4.60 6.14 -16.43
N ASN A 94 -5.19 6.10 -17.62
CA ASN A 94 -4.60 5.46 -18.80
C ASN A 94 -3.56 6.32 -19.53
N ARG A 95 -3.29 7.55 -19.07
CA ARG A 95 -2.23 8.37 -19.65
C ARG A 95 -0.88 7.81 -19.22
N PRO A 96 0.06 7.58 -20.16
CA PRO A 96 1.42 7.23 -19.78
C PRO A 96 1.97 8.32 -18.86
N ILE A 97 2.45 7.91 -17.69
CA ILE A 97 3.17 8.80 -16.77
C ILE A 97 4.38 9.29 -17.56
N ARG A 98 4.42 10.60 -17.90
CA ARG A 98 5.68 11.22 -18.32
C ARG A 98 6.64 10.98 -17.17
N SER A 99 7.72 10.24 -17.43
CA SER A 99 8.76 9.95 -16.45
C SER A 99 9.24 11.26 -15.83
N GLN A 100 8.69 11.63 -14.68
CA GLN A 100 9.31 12.59 -13.80
C GLN A 100 10.51 11.84 -13.22
N GLN A 101 11.71 12.31 -13.57
CA GLN A 101 12.94 11.90 -12.93
C GLN A 101 12.75 12.04 -11.42
N VAL A 102 12.74 10.92 -10.70
CA VAL A 102 12.91 10.92 -9.25
C VAL A 102 14.37 11.31 -9.02
N PRO A 103 14.68 12.42 -8.34
CA PRO A 103 16.07 12.78 -8.04
C PRO A 103 16.70 11.68 -7.20
N SER A 104 17.93 11.33 -7.56
CA SER A 104 18.80 10.33 -6.92
C SER A 104 19.03 10.57 -5.43
#